data_AF-A0A931UWC4-F1
#
_entry.id   AF-A0A931UWC4-F1
#
_cell.length_a   1.000
_cell.length_b   1.000
_cell.length_c   1.000
_cell.angle_alpha   90.00
_cell.angle_beta   90.00
_cell.angle_gamma   90.00
#
_symmetry.space_group_name_H-M   'P 1'
#
loop_
_entity.id
_entity.type
_entity.pdbx_description
1 polymer ?
#
loop_
_entity_poly.entity_id
_entity_poly.type
_entity_poly.pdbx_seq_one_letter_code
_entity_poly.pdbx_strand_id
1 'polypeptide(L)'
;MTEAAETSAPCTVGEVKCRGKDVVACDDPSAGFTVKTSCGFGCSEGACILVAQLAAGQAASCARLDDGSVRCWGDNLGELLGIGASVRNSKPTPVPGLFNVVEIGMGRGLSCARIADGTARCWGRNTYGQLGDGTTVDRSSIGLRRSSCPA
;
A
#
# COMPACT_ATOMS: atom_id res chain seq x y z
N MET A 1 5.31 -43.20 -34.47
CA MET A 1 4.19 -42.30 -34.16
C MET A 1 4.72 -41.33 -33.12
N THR A 2 5.09 -40.12 -33.53
CA THR A 2 5.61 -39.10 -32.63
C THR A 2 4.41 -38.25 -32.23
N GLU A 3 3.98 -38.32 -30.97
CA GLU A 3 3.01 -37.39 -30.41
C GLU A 3 3.57 -35.98 -30.54
N ALA A 4 2.89 -35.13 -31.32
CA ALA A 4 3.10 -33.70 -31.25
C ALA A 4 2.58 -33.26 -29.88
N ALA A 5 3.50 -32.90 -28.97
CA ALA A 5 3.13 -32.23 -27.75
C ALA A 5 2.41 -30.94 -28.13
N GLU A 6 1.08 -30.89 -27.91
CA GLU A 6 0.32 -29.65 -27.92
C GLU A 6 0.99 -28.73 -26.89
N THR A 7 1.84 -27.84 -27.39
CA THR A 7 2.43 -26.81 -26.56
C THR A 7 1.29 -25.83 -26.32
N SER A 8 0.63 -25.95 -25.16
CA SER A 8 -0.41 -25.04 -24.75
C SER A 8 0.09 -23.61 -24.97
N ALA A 9 -0.66 -22.81 -25.73
CA ALA A 9 -0.25 -21.44 -26.03
C ALA A 9 0.09 -20.70 -24.71
N PRO A 10 1.24 -20.02 -24.61
CA PRO A 10 1.68 -19.40 -23.36
C PRO A 10 0.77 -18.27 -22.86
N CYS A 11 -0.14 -17.76 -23.69
CA CYS A 11 -1.17 -16.79 -23.29
C CYS A 11 -2.33 -16.69 -24.30
N THR A 12 -3.44 -16.07 -23.87
CA THR A 12 -4.57 -15.71 -24.74
C THR A 12 -4.47 -14.25 -25.19
N VAL A 13 -4.63 -13.96 -26.49
CA VAL A 13 -4.58 -12.58 -27.00
C VAL A 13 -5.62 -11.72 -26.28
N GLY A 14 -5.19 -10.53 -25.84
CA GLY A 14 -6.01 -9.61 -25.08
C GLY A 14 -6.02 -9.86 -23.57
N GLU A 15 -5.41 -10.95 -23.08
CA GLU A 15 -5.18 -11.13 -21.65
C GLU A 15 -4.22 -10.05 -21.14
N VAL A 16 -4.65 -9.34 -20.08
CA VAL A 16 -3.85 -8.33 -19.37
C VAL A 16 -3.72 -8.76 -17.92
N LYS A 17 -2.51 -8.66 -17.37
CA LYS A 17 -2.24 -8.95 -15.95
C LYS A 17 -1.04 -8.20 -15.42
N CYS A 18 -0.81 -8.35 -14.13
CA CYS A 18 0.35 -7.77 -13.45
C CYS A 18 1.51 -8.77 -13.38
N ARG A 19 2.73 -8.29 -13.63
CA ARG A 19 3.98 -8.98 -13.32
C ARG A 19 4.85 -8.05 -12.48
N GLY A 20 4.80 -8.22 -11.16
CA GLY A 20 5.44 -7.28 -10.23
C GLY A 20 4.82 -5.89 -10.36
N LYS A 21 5.63 -4.89 -10.74
CA LYS A 21 5.15 -3.52 -10.97
C LYS A 21 4.68 -3.25 -12.40
N ASP A 22 4.79 -4.23 -13.29
CA ASP A 22 4.54 -4.03 -14.71
C ASP A 22 3.16 -4.56 -15.09
N VAL A 23 2.43 -3.79 -15.90
CA VAL A 23 1.29 -4.28 -16.68
C VAL A 23 1.83 -5.02 -17.88
N VAL A 24 1.46 -6.29 -18.02
CA VAL A 24 1.83 -7.13 -19.14
C VAL A 24 0.59 -7.53 -19.92
N ALA A 25 0.72 -7.60 -21.25
CA ALA A 25 -0.35 -8.04 -22.14
C ALA A 25 0.15 -9.07 -23.15
N CYS A 26 -0.76 -9.93 -23.58
CA CYS A 26 -0.54 -10.89 -24.66
C CYS A 26 -1.09 -10.32 -25.96
N ASP A 27 -0.20 -9.97 -26.89
CA ASP A 27 -0.60 -9.57 -28.25
C ASP A 27 -0.41 -10.72 -29.26
N ASP A 28 0.51 -11.64 -28.95
CA ASP A 28 0.86 -12.80 -29.77
C ASP A 28 0.98 -14.03 -28.87
N PRO A 29 0.14 -15.07 -29.07
CA PRO A 29 0.18 -16.29 -28.28
C PRO A 29 1.51 -17.03 -28.38
N SER A 30 2.31 -16.85 -29.43
CA SER A 30 3.63 -17.50 -29.54
C SER A 30 4.71 -16.76 -28.76
N ALA A 31 4.57 -15.44 -28.59
CA ALA A 31 5.53 -14.58 -27.90
C ALA A 31 5.31 -14.51 -26.37
N GLY A 32 4.12 -14.87 -25.90
CA GLY A 32 3.76 -14.77 -24.49
C GLY A 32 3.49 -13.34 -24.02
N PHE A 33 3.60 -13.10 -22.71
CA PHE A 33 3.35 -11.78 -22.12
C PHE A 33 4.51 -10.81 -22.31
N THR A 34 4.21 -9.62 -22.83
CA THR A 34 5.15 -8.50 -22.97
C THR A 34 4.78 -7.35 -22.05
N VAL A 35 5.79 -6.61 -21.56
CA VAL A 35 5.59 -5.42 -20.72
C VAL A 35 5.00 -4.29 -21.55
N LYS A 36 3.85 -3.77 -21.12
CA LYS A 36 3.18 -2.62 -21.75
C LYS A 36 3.40 -1.33 -20.99
N THR A 37 3.45 -1.42 -19.67
CA THR A 37 3.65 -0.25 -18.82
C THR A 37 4.38 -0.68 -17.55
N SER A 38 5.39 0.09 -17.15
CA SER A 38 6.03 -0.09 -15.84
C SER A 38 5.49 0.94 -14.87
N CYS A 39 4.81 0.48 -13.82
CA CYS A 39 4.09 1.35 -12.89
C CYS A 39 4.99 1.80 -11.73
N GLY A 40 4.78 3.03 -11.26
CA GLY A 40 5.57 3.60 -10.16
C GLY A 40 5.31 2.90 -8.82
N PHE A 41 4.05 2.60 -8.51
CA PHE A 41 3.62 2.05 -7.22
C PHE A 41 3.19 0.59 -7.24
N GLY A 42 3.29 -0.06 -8.41
CA GLY A 42 2.85 -1.44 -8.61
C GLY A 42 1.68 -1.53 -9.58
N CYS A 43 1.22 -2.75 -9.78
CA CYS A 43 0.10 -3.08 -10.64
C CYS A 43 -0.92 -3.89 -9.84
N SER A 44 -2.19 -3.62 -10.04
CA SER A 44 -3.31 -4.43 -9.54
C SER A 44 -4.33 -4.60 -10.66
N GLU A 45 -4.90 -5.80 -10.81
CA GLU A 45 -5.95 -6.10 -11.80
C GLU A 45 -5.62 -5.67 -13.25
N GLY A 46 -4.34 -5.75 -13.63
CA GLY A 46 -3.90 -5.38 -14.99
C GLY A 46 -3.79 -3.86 -15.23
N ALA A 47 -3.88 -3.05 -14.19
CA ALA A 47 -3.73 -1.60 -14.26
C ALA A 47 -2.65 -1.11 -13.27
N CYS A 48 -2.07 0.05 -13.57
CA CYS A 48 -1.17 0.71 -12.63
C CYS A 48 -1.93 1.20 -11.40
N ILE A 49 -1.36 0.96 -10.23
CA ILE A 49 -1.81 1.58 -8.99
C ILE A 49 -1.37 3.04 -9.01
N LEU A 50 -2.32 3.96 -8.87
CA LEU A 50 -2.09 5.41 -8.97
C LEU A 50 -2.20 6.09 -7.60
N VAL A 51 -1.65 7.29 -7.51
CA VAL A 51 -1.81 8.14 -6.33
C VAL A 51 -3.16 8.83 -6.39
N ALA A 52 -3.96 8.63 -5.34
CA ALA A 52 -5.29 9.22 -5.22
C ALA A 52 -5.34 10.39 -4.21
N GLN A 53 -4.37 10.49 -3.29
CA GLN A 53 -4.17 11.64 -2.41
C GLN A 53 -2.74 11.67 -1.85
N LEU A 54 -2.23 12.87 -1.61
CA LEU A 54 -1.01 13.12 -0.85
C LEU A 54 -1.35 13.76 0.50
N ALA A 55 -0.60 13.38 1.54
CA ALA A 55 -0.57 14.07 2.82
C ALA A 55 0.89 14.36 3.19
N ALA A 56 1.14 15.59 3.62
CA ALA A 56 2.46 16.03 4.05
C ALA A 56 2.43 16.36 5.55
N GLY A 57 3.31 15.73 6.32
CA GLY A 57 3.59 16.08 7.71
C GLY A 57 4.84 16.97 7.81
N GLN A 58 5.37 17.14 9.03
CA GLN A 58 6.53 18.01 9.26
C GLN A 58 7.82 17.51 8.58
N ALA A 59 8.05 16.19 8.56
CA ALA A 59 9.27 15.58 8.00
C ALA A 59 9.01 14.27 7.24
N ALA A 60 7.74 13.95 7.01
CA ALA A 60 7.30 12.75 6.32
C ALA A 60 6.17 13.08 5.36
N SER A 61 5.98 12.26 4.35
CA SER A 61 4.88 12.35 3.40
C SER A 61 4.27 10.97 3.20
N CYS A 62 2.97 10.93 2.93
CA CYS A 62 2.24 9.71 2.62
C CYS A 62 1.41 9.92 1.35
N ALA A 63 1.30 8.86 0.56
CA ALA A 63 0.40 8.74 -0.57
C ALA A 63 -0.65 7.68 -0.25
N ARG A 64 -1.93 8.05 -0.34
CA ARG A 64 -3.03 7.09 -0.48
C ARG A 64 -3.12 6.71 -1.95
N LEU A 65 -3.13 5.42 -2.22
CA LEU A 65 -3.25 4.87 -3.54
C LEU A 65 -4.73 4.57 -3.87
N ASP A 66 -5.05 4.44 -5.15
CA ASP A 66 -6.41 4.15 -5.64
C ASP A 66 -6.89 2.73 -5.30
N ASP A 67 -5.96 1.80 -5.04
CA ASP A 67 -6.23 0.48 -4.47
C ASP A 67 -6.53 0.51 -2.96
N GLY A 68 -6.56 1.69 -2.34
CA GLY A 68 -6.82 1.88 -0.91
C GLY A 68 -5.64 1.56 0.01
N SER A 69 -4.47 1.21 -0.54
CA SER A 69 -3.23 1.09 0.23
C SER A 69 -2.59 2.45 0.48
N VAL A 70 -1.65 2.50 1.43
CA VAL A 70 -0.89 3.72 1.76
C VAL A 70 0.59 3.43 1.73
N ARG A 71 1.36 4.37 1.18
CA ARG A 71 2.82 4.36 1.25
C ARG A 71 3.33 5.67 1.82
N CYS A 72 4.30 5.59 2.72
CA CYS A 72 4.92 6.77 3.34
C CYS A 72 6.45 6.77 3.15
N TRP A 73 7.03 7.96 3.09
CA TRP A 73 8.47 8.22 2.96
C TRP A 73 8.86 9.46 3.79
N GLY A 74 10.15 9.63 4.06
CA GLY A 74 10.71 10.68 4.92
C GLY A 74 11.27 10.18 6.26
N ASP A 75 11.47 11.11 7.19
CA ASP A 75 12.08 10.87 8.49
C ASP A 75 11.08 10.26 9.50
N ASN A 76 11.60 9.55 10.49
CA ASN A 76 10.86 9.01 11.64
C ASN A 76 9.72 8.04 11.30
N LEU A 77 9.76 7.39 10.13
CA LEU A 77 8.74 6.41 9.74
C LEU A 77 8.69 5.18 10.63
N GLY A 78 9.77 4.83 11.33
CA GLY A 78 9.74 3.77 12.34
C GLY A 78 8.67 3.94 13.40
N GLU A 79 8.44 5.19 13.78
CA GLU A 79 7.44 5.62 14.75
C GLU A 79 6.07 5.86 14.11
N LEU A 80 5.96 5.91 12.78
CA LEU A 80 4.70 6.01 12.05
C LEU A 80 4.22 4.65 11.52
N LEU A 81 5.11 3.68 11.37
CA LEU A 81 4.86 2.35 10.80
C LEU A 81 4.90 1.23 11.86
N GLY A 82 5.27 1.54 13.10
CA GLY A 82 5.34 0.61 14.24
C GLY A 82 6.38 -0.49 14.12
N ILE A 83 7.40 -0.27 13.30
CA ILE A 83 8.51 -1.21 13.10
C ILE A 83 9.69 -0.92 14.05
N GLY A 84 9.57 0.06 14.95
CA GLY A 84 10.48 0.25 16.09
C GLY A 84 11.88 0.79 15.77
N ALA A 85 12.18 1.15 14.52
CA ALA A 85 13.48 1.69 14.14
C ALA A 85 13.33 3.05 13.46
N SER A 86 13.95 4.10 13.98
CA SER A 86 14.04 5.45 13.36
C SER A 86 14.79 5.38 12.03
N VAL A 87 14.12 4.86 11.01
CA VAL A 87 14.67 4.68 9.66
C VAL A 87 14.17 5.86 8.83
N ARG A 88 15.11 6.67 8.36
CA ARG A 88 14.86 7.56 7.22
C ARG A 88 14.57 6.69 6.02
N ASN A 89 13.39 6.81 5.44
CA ASN A 89 13.07 6.07 4.24
C ASN A 89 12.88 7.05 3.09
N SER A 90 13.87 7.15 2.21
CA SER A 90 13.78 8.00 1.02
C SER A 90 12.89 7.39 -0.07
N LYS A 91 12.34 6.19 0.15
CA LYS A 91 11.48 5.48 -0.79
C LYS A 91 10.07 5.30 -0.20
N PRO A 92 9.01 5.43 -1.03
CA PRO A 92 7.65 5.13 -0.61
C PRO A 92 7.52 3.69 -0.11
N THR A 93 7.25 3.54 1.18
CA THR A 93 7.18 2.26 1.87
C THR A 93 5.74 1.96 2.27
N PRO A 94 5.22 0.75 1.98
CA PRO A 94 3.88 0.36 2.41
C PRO A 94 3.68 0.51 3.91
N VAL A 95 2.50 0.98 4.32
CA VAL A 95 2.08 1.02 5.72
C VAL A 95 1.38 -0.30 6.07
N PRO A 96 2.02 -1.20 6.85
CA PRO A 96 1.43 -2.51 7.13
C PRO A 96 0.14 -2.37 7.94
N GLY A 97 -0.88 -3.17 7.61
CA GLY A 97 -2.14 -3.19 8.36
C GLY A 97 -3.10 -2.04 8.04
N LEU A 98 -2.75 -1.19 7.06
CA LEU A 98 -3.58 -0.09 6.59
C LEU A 98 -4.04 -0.33 5.16
N PHE A 99 -5.31 -0.71 5.02
CA PHE A 99 -5.96 -1.05 3.76
C PHE A 99 -7.35 -0.40 3.70
N ASN A 100 -7.94 -0.35 2.51
CA ASN A 100 -9.24 0.26 2.26
C ASN A 100 -9.30 1.72 2.75
N VAL A 101 -8.18 2.44 2.68
CA VAL A 101 -8.12 3.84 3.06
C VAL A 101 -8.78 4.67 1.98
N VAL A 102 -9.67 5.56 2.40
CA VAL A 102 -10.36 6.51 1.53
C VAL A 102 -9.91 7.95 1.78
N GLU A 103 -9.20 8.19 2.87
CA GLU A 103 -8.67 9.51 3.22
C GLU A 103 -7.46 9.39 4.17
N ILE A 104 -6.44 10.23 3.98
CA ILE A 104 -5.28 10.32 4.86
C ILE A 104 -4.96 11.78 5.18
N GLY A 105 -4.64 12.05 6.44
CA GLY A 105 -4.22 13.35 6.95
C GLY A 105 -3.00 13.24 7.86
N MET A 106 -2.12 14.24 7.80
CA MET A 106 -0.89 14.29 8.59
C MET A 106 -0.74 15.65 9.28
N GLY A 107 -0.16 15.61 10.47
CA GLY A 107 0.19 16.78 11.28
C GLY A 107 1.62 16.70 11.82
N ARG A 108 1.90 17.46 12.88
CA ARG A 108 3.24 17.59 13.50
C ARG A 108 3.58 16.40 14.41
N GLY A 109 3.56 15.20 13.86
CA GLY A 109 3.78 13.93 14.57
C GLY A 109 2.51 13.13 14.86
N LEU A 110 1.39 13.49 14.23
CA LEU A 110 0.12 12.77 14.24
C LEU A 110 -0.24 12.43 12.79
N SER A 111 -0.77 11.23 12.56
CA SER A 111 -1.38 10.87 11.28
C SER A 111 -2.71 10.16 11.54
N CYS A 112 -3.67 10.38 10.66
CA CYS A 112 -4.97 9.73 10.71
C CYS A 112 -5.38 9.26 9.32
N ALA A 113 -6.06 8.13 9.27
CA ALA A 113 -6.66 7.59 8.06
C ALA A 113 -8.13 7.28 8.31
N ARG A 114 -8.98 7.59 7.34
CA ARG A 114 -10.36 7.12 7.29
C ARG A 114 -10.43 5.88 6.42
N ILE A 115 -10.98 4.82 6.98
CA ILE A 115 -11.20 3.54 6.31
C ILE A 115 -12.57 3.59 5.61
N ALA A 116 -12.73 2.81 4.54
CA ALA A 116 -13.96 2.75 3.75
C ALA A 116 -15.20 2.37 4.59
N ASP A 117 -15.02 1.65 5.70
CA ASP A 117 -16.07 1.32 6.67
C ASP A 117 -16.51 2.52 7.55
N GLY A 118 -15.91 3.70 7.35
CA GLY A 118 -16.17 4.92 8.10
C GLY A 118 -15.34 5.06 9.37
N THR A 119 -14.57 4.04 9.77
CA THR A 119 -13.73 4.11 10.96
C THR A 119 -12.52 5.01 10.73
N ALA A 120 -12.12 5.75 11.77
CA ALA A 120 -10.88 6.51 11.77
C ALA A 120 -9.81 5.75 12.56
N ARG A 121 -8.60 5.68 12.01
CA ARG A 121 -7.41 5.15 12.69
C ARG A 121 -6.36 6.24 12.76
N CYS A 122 -5.99 6.64 13.96
CA CYS A 122 -4.94 7.63 14.20
C CYS A 122 -3.74 6.99 14.89
N TRP A 123 -2.55 7.48 14.57
CA TRP A 123 -1.28 7.05 15.15
C TRP A 123 -0.29 8.21 15.23
N GLY A 124 0.72 8.05 16.08
CA GLY A 124 1.75 9.04 16.37
C GLY A 124 1.69 9.53 17.82
N ARG A 125 2.17 10.75 18.03
CA ARG A 125 2.18 11.44 19.33
C ARG A 125 0.76 11.56 19.86
N ASN A 126 0.59 11.38 21.17
CA ASN A 126 -0.70 11.43 21.88
C ASN A 126 -0.64 12.24 23.20
N THR A 127 0.38 13.08 23.41
CA THR A 127 0.57 13.83 24.67
C THR A 127 -0.67 14.64 25.12
N TYR A 128 -1.53 15.09 24.20
CA TYR A 128 -2.76 15.83 24.51
C TYR A 128 -4.05 15.04 24.21
N GLY A 129 -3.95 13.71 24.02
CA GLY A 129 -5.11 12.89 23.68
C GLY A 129 -5.55 12.99 22.21
N GLN A 130 -4.71 13.54 21.33
CA GLN A 130 -5.03 13.73 19.91
C GLN A 130 -5.34 12.46 19.11
N LEU A 131 -5.11 11.25 19.67
CA LEU A 131 -5.53 9.99 19.05
C LEU A 131 -7.00 9.64 19.32
N GLY A 132 -7.62 10.24 20.33
CA GLY A 132 -9.02 9.99 20.68
C GLY A 132 -9.30 8.58 21.22
N ASP A 133 -8.28 7.83 21.66
CA ASP A 133 -8.43 6.46 22.20
C ASP A 133 -8.69 6.41 23.71
N GLY A 134 -8.99 7.56 24.33
CA GLY A 134 -9.18 7.70 25.77
C GLY A 134 -7.88 7.69 26.58
N THR A 135 -6.72 7.67 25.91
CA THR A 135 -5.40 7.71 26.57
C THR A 135 -4.59 8.93 26.13
N THR A 136 -3.48 9.17 26.82
CA THR A 136 -2.43 10.12 26.41
C THR A 136 -1.13 9.40 26.05
N VAL A 137 -1.23 8.13 25.65
CA VAL A 137 -0.10 7.26 25.33
C VAL A 137 0.16 7.30 23.83
N ASP A 138 1.39 7.63 23.43
CA ASP A 138 1.82 7.66 22.04
C ASP A 138 1.64 6.28 21.37
N ARG A 139 1.24 6.27 20.09
CA ARG A 139 1.06 5.03 19.31
C ARG A 139 1.93 5.05 18.08
N SER A 140 3.02 4.29 18.09
CA SER A 140 3.94 4.27 16.95
C SER A 140 3.48 3.44 15.75
N SER A 141 2.35 2.71 15.87
CA SER A 141 1.71 1.97 14.79
C SER A 141 0.22 2.28 14.73
N ILE A 142 -0.36 2.07 13.56
CA ILE A 142 -1.76 1.66 13.46
C ILE A 142 -1.90 0.40 14.28
N GLY A 143 -2.45 0.54 15.48
CA GLY A 143 -2.62 -0.56 16.41
C GLY A 143 -3.40 -1.66 15.72
N LEU A 144 -2.69 -2.66 15.21
CA LEU A 144 -3.27 -3.96 14.94
C LEU A 144 -3.68 -4.45 16.32
N ARG A 145 -4.94 -4.27 16.71
CA ARG A 145 -5.49 -5.18 17.70
C ARG A 145 -5.30 -6.54 17.05
N ARG A 146 -4.33 -7.31 17.55
CA ARG A 146 -4.44 -8.76 17.53
C ARG A 146 -5.69 -9.02 18.34
N SER A 147 -6.87 -8.91 17.74
CA SER A 147 -7.96 -9.75 18.13
C SER A 147 -7.42 -11.14 17.88
N SER A 148 -6.86 -11.75 18.93
CA SER A 148 -6.75 -13.19 19.03
C SER A 148 -8.09 -13.71 18.55
N CYS A 149 -8.11 -14.34 17.38
CA CYS A 149 -9.23 -15.18 17.01
C CYS A 149 -9.26 -16.26 18.09
N PRO A 150 -10.31 -16.36 18.93
CA PRO A 150 -10.44 -17.55 19.74
C PRO A 150 -10.58 -18.73 18.77
N ALA A 151 -9.84 -19.79 19.07
CA ALA A 151 -9.91 -21.07 18.38
C ALA A 151 -11.30 -21.71 18.52
#